data_AF-A0A133ZHW5-F1
#
_entry.id   AF-A0A133ZHW5-F1
#
_cell.length_a   1.000
_cell.length_b   1.000
_cell.length_c   1.000
_cell.angle_alpha   90.00
_cell.angle_beta   90.00
_cell.angle_gamma   90.00
#
_symmetry.space_group_name_H-M   'P 1'
#
loop_
_entity.id
_entity.type
_entity.pdbx_description
1 polymer ?
#
loop_
_entity_poly.entity_id
_entity_poly.type
_entity_poly.pdbx_seq_one_letter_code
_entity_poly.pdbx_strand_id
1 'polypeptide(L)'
;MKKIVLASVIGLSLIFTGCAKISSMRAGVQIKSAQKYLLSEDYEKAIVRLNRAIAMDPKNVEAHLLLVEAYQKSDMNEEAEEVLEKLRDFDELTEDQEEKLEALDSRKVYKDILMNFYNTGFIGNYCKVEFGMRGYTSIKDDSGNIYSFALTDVTGDGKNEILIYRGNEEHGSDTSIYEVVKDNVLRVYYNFGGLYMTENNIIVENYLSTVPLKCLKYDSDLKQFEITKDSEIIDKAVDMAGKDKFRKFDFVEVTPDNIIEFVDNMKISDSDLQESTKKPDKKENKRTIANYKELYRDILNEYYNNTSYEYSFRLEDITGDGQDELIVKEDYSAHASDYYIYEVNGDKVNKIFDESGSELKFLEDGNILDSYETNYDDAPTEYDYYVYDKDISRFRLEKHGKYRKGDKEYFDKLVNKPVKLYGWDVDTELNLSNIDEALR
;
A
#
# COMPACT_ATOMS: atom_id res chain seq x y z
N MET A 1 -33.30 27.41 70.05
CA MET A 1 -33.79 28.04 68.81
C MET A 1 -32.62 28.33 67.88
N LYS A 2 -32.73 27.84 66.63
CA LYS A 2 -32.16 28.29 65.33
C LYS A 2 -30.66 28.69 65.29
N LYS A 3 -29.75 27.86 64.76
CA LYS A 3 -29.43 27.60 63.33
C LYS A 3 -29.29 28.89 62.50
N ILE A 4 -28.05 29.38 62.37
CA ILE A 4 -27.66 30.38 61.37
C ILE A 4 -26.73 29.69 60.36
N VAL A 5 -27.34 29.43 59.19
CA VAL A 5 -26.80 29.65 57.85
C VAL A 5 -25.46 28.97 57.50
N LEU A 6 -25.57 27.68 57.19
CA LEU A 6 -24.77 27.00 56.17
C LEU A 6 -25.39 27.33 54.79
N ALA A 7 -25.08 28.48 54.20
CA ALA A 7 -25.58 28.86 52.87
C ALA A 7 -24.55 29.65 52.05
N SER A 8 -23.28 29.23 52.08
CA SER A 8 -22.21 29.90 51.32
C SER A 8 -21.32 28.94 50.52
N VAL A 9 -21.68 27.65 50.42
CA VAL A 9 -20.88 26.65 49.68
C VAL A 9 -21.61 26.06 48.47
N ILE A 10 -22.91 26.32 48.28
CA ILE A 10 -23.69 25.81 47.12
C ILE A 10 -23.75 26.84 45.96
N GLY A 11 -23.26 28.07 46.17
CA GLY A 11 -23.23 29.12 45.13
C GLY A 11 -22.00 29.11 44.22
N LEU A 12 -20.93 28.38 44.57
CA LEU A 12 -19.67 28.41 43.80
C LEU A 12 -19.56 27.29 42.75
N SER A 13 -20.34 26.21 42.85
CA SER A 13 -20.32 25.12 41.87
C SER A 13 -21.13 25.41 40.59
N LEU A 14 -22.03 26.41 40.63
CA LEU A 14 -22.84 26.83 39.47
C LEU A 14 -22.18 27.91 38.60
N ILE A 15 -21.04 28.48 39.04
CA ILE A 15 -20.31 29.51 38.27
C ILE A 15 -19.28 28.88 37.33
N PHE A 16 -18.73 27.71 37.67
CA PHE A 16 -17.73 27.04 36.84
C PHE A 16 -18.33 26.43 35.55
N THR A 17 -19.56 25.93 35.57
CA THR A 17 -20.21 25.36 34.37
C THR A 17 -20.73 26.43 33.40
N GLY A 18 -21.10 27.61 33.91
CA GLY A 18 -21.54 28.76 33.10
C GLY A 18 -20.40 29.39 32.28
N CYS A 19 -19.21 29.50 32.85
CA CYS A 19 -18.04 30.04 32.15
C CYS A 19 -17.58 29.13 31.00
N ALA A 20 -17.53 27.81 31.23
CA ALA A 20 -17.14 26.85 30.19
C ALA A 20 -18.10 26.90 28.99
N LYS A 21 -19.42 26.94 29.24
CA LYS A 21 -20.43 27.00 28.18
C LYS A 21 -20.40 28.31 27.39
N ILE A 22 -20.10 29.44 28.05
CA ILE A 22 -19.94 30.74 27.37
C ILE A 22 -18.65 30.76 26.54
N SER A 23 -17.58 30.12 27.02
CA SER A 23 -16.30 30.02 26.30
C SER A 23 -16.45 29.19 25.03
N SER A 24 -17.10 28.01 25.11
CA SER A 24 -17.33 27.14 23.95
C SER A 24 -18.23 27.80 22.91
N MET A 25 -19.26 28.54 23.32
CA MET A 25 -20.09 29.33 22.39
C MET A 25 -19.27 30.39 21.63
N ARG A 26 -18.33 31.06 22.31
CA ARG A 26 -17.46 32.08 21.68
C ARG A 26 -16.43 31.46 20.76
N ALA A 27 -15.85 30.31 21.15
CA ALA A 27 -14.98 29.51 20.30
C ALA A 27 -15.72 29.12 19.01
N GLY A 28 -16.96 28.64 19.12
CA GLY A 28 -17.81 28.29 17.97
C GLY A 28 -18.04 29.45 16.99
N VAL A 29 -18.11 30.70 17.47
CA VAL A 29 -18.20 31.88 16.58
C VAL A 29 -16.89 32.10 15.81
N GLN A 30 -15.73 31.90 16.46
CA GLN A 30 -14.45 32.00 15.77
C GLN A 30 -14.27 30.86 14.75
N ILE A 31 -14.67 29.63 15.09
CA ILE A 31 -14.64 28.47 14.17
C ILE A 31 -15.46 28.74 12.91
N LYS A 32 -16.72 29.18 13.06
CA LYS A 32 -17.57 29.53 11.90
C LYS A 32 -16.97 30.64 11.03
N SER A 33 -16.28 31.61 11.65
CA SER A 33 -15.56 32.63 10.90
C SER A 33 -14.36 32.04 10.17
N ALA A 34 -13.64 31.10 10.77
CA ALA A 34 -12.49 30.43 10.17
C ALA A 34 -12.89 29.57 8.98
N GLN A 35 -13.94 28.76 9.10
CA GLN A 35 -14.49 27.96 8.00
C GLN A 35 -14.83 28.84 6.79
N LYS A 36 -15.37 30.03 7.03
CA LYS A 36 -15.66 30.99 5.96
C LYS A 36 -14.41 31.51 5.26
N TYR A 37 -13.29 31.64 5.98
CA TYR A 37 -12.00 32.01 5.42
C TYR A 37 -11.32 30.84 4.70
N LEU A 38 -11.44 29.61 5.21
CA LEU A 38 -10.99 28.39 4.53
C LEU A 38 -11.68 28.24 3.17
N LEU A 39 -13.01 28.41 3.12
CA LEU A 39 -13.78 28.38 1.87
C LEU A 39 -13.41 29.49 0.88
N SER A 40 -12.82 30.59 1.36
CA SER A 40 -12.31 31.67 0.51
C SER A 40 -10.79 31.61 0.32
N GLU A 41 -10.16 30.49 0.71
CA GLU A 41 -8.71 30.24 0.63
C GLU A 41 -7.85 31.29 1.36
N ASP A 42 -8.43 32.01 2.31
CA ASP A 42 -7.75 33.02 3.15
C ASP A 42 -7.21 32.34 4.41
N TYR A 43 -6.24 31.43 4.21
CA TYR A 43 -5.71 30.55 5.24
C TYR A 43 -5.11 31.32 6.42
N GLU A 44 -4.42 32.44 6.15
CA GLU A 44 -3.87 33.31 7.20
C GLU A 44 -4.95 33.80 8.17
N LYS A 45 -6.09 34.28 7.66
CA LYS A 45 -7.19 34.71 8.53
C LYS A 45 -7.89 33.55 9.20
N ALA A 46 -8.00 32.40 8.53
CA ALA A 46 -8.53 31.17 9.14
C ALA A 46 -7.69 30.78 10.37
N ILE A 47 -6.36 30.69 10.21
CA ILE A 47 -5.39 30.38 11.27
C ILE A 47 -5.54 31.34 12.46
N VAL A 48 -5.66 32.65 12.22
CA VAL A 48 -5.86 33.64 13.29
C VAL A 48 -7.16 33.39 14.06
N ARG A 49 -8.25 33.01 13.37
CA ARG A 49 -9.54 32.72 14.00
C ARG A 49 -9.50 31.41 14.78
N LEU A 50 -8.86 30.38 14.25
CA LEU A 50 -8.74 29.07 14.88
C LEU A 50 -7.88 29.13 16.14
N ASN A 51 -6.74 29.83 16.09
CA ASN A 51 -5.93 30.08 17.28
C ASN A 51 -6.71 30.82 18.38
N ARG A 52 -7.60 31.76 18.01
CA ARG A 52 -8.51 32.39 18.99
C ARG A 52 -9.55 31.42 19.53
N ALA A 53 -10.07 30.51 18.71
CA ALA A 53 -11.00 29.48 19.15
C ALA A 53 -10.34 28.56 20.18
N ILE A 54 -9.13 28.07 19.88
CA ILE A 54 -8.32 27.21 20.76
C ILE A 54 -7.96 27.95 22.06
N ALA A 55 -7.59 29.23 21.99
CA ALA A 55 -7.33 30.01 23.21
C ALA A 55 -8.57 30.16 24.13
N MET A 56 -9.79 30.10 23.57
CA MET A 56 -11.04 30.14 24.34
C MET A 56 -11.47 28.75 24.82
N ASP A 57 -11.23 27.73 24.01
CA ASP A 57 -11.58 26.34 24.29
C ASP A 57 -10.42 25.42 23.85
N PRO A 58 -9.41 25.22 24.72
CA PRO A 58 -8.19 24.50 24.36
C PRO A 58 -8.38 23.01 24.03
N LYS A 59 -9.54 22.43 24.36
CA LYS A 59 -9.87 21.04 24.03
C LYS A 59 -10.83 20.92 22.84
N ASN A 60 -11.06 22.01 22.11
CA ASN A 60 -11.96 21.99 20.96
C ASN A 60 -11.33 21.25 19.78
N VAL A 61 -11.66 19.97 19.61
CA VAL A 61 -11.12 19.11 18.54
C VAL A 61 -11.33 19.71 17.16
N GLU A 62 -12.54 20.19 16.85
CA GLU A 62 -12.87 20.80 15.56
C GLU A 62 -11.96 21.99 15.23
N ALA A 63 -11.67 22.85 16.21
CA ALA A 63 -10.77 23.99 16.00
C ALA A 63 -9.33 23.55 15.70
N HIS A 64 -8.87 22.44 16.28
CA HIS A 64 -7.54 21.89 16.01
C HIS A 64 -7.50 21.22 14.63
N LEU A 65 -8.51 20.40 14.27
CA LEU A 65 -8.60 19.76 12.95
C LEU A 65 -8.60 20.79 11.81
N LEU A 66 -9.43 21.83 11.92
CA LEU A 66 -9.46 22.92 10.95
C LEU A 66 -8.15 23.72 10.93
N LEU A 67 -7.41 23.77 12.05
CA LEU A 67 -6.12 24.46 12.11
C LEU A 67 -5.05 23.66 11.37
N VAL A 68 -5.03 22.34 11.53
CA VAL A 68 -4.18 21.45 10.73
C VAL A 68 -4.49 21.64 9.24
N GLU A 69 -5.76 21.61 8.85
CA GLU A 69 -6.16 21.81 7.45
C GLU A 69 -5.68 23.17 6.92
N ALA A 70 -5.87 24.24 7.69
CA ALA A 70 -5.41 25.58 7.32
C ALA A 70 -3.89 25.63 7.16
N TYR A 71 -3.14 25.00 8.08
CA TYR A 71 -1.69 24.94 8.02
C TYR A 71 -1.20 24.17 6.80
N GLN A 72 -1.74 22.97 6.55
CA GLN A 72 -1.40 22.15 5.38
C GLN A 72 -1.63 22.91 4.06
N LYS A 73 -2.81 23.53 3.89
CA LYS A 73 -3.14 24.33 2.70
C LYS A 73 -2.31 25.62 2.55
N SER A 74 -1.62 26.05 3.61
CA SER A 74 -0.67 27.17 3.61
C SER A 74 0.80 26.75 3.56
N ASP A 75 1.07 25.46 3.33
CA ASP A 75 2.40 24.83 3.33
C ASP A 75 3.18 24.98 4.65
N MET A 76 2.47 25.19 5.75
CA MET A 76 3.00 25.27 7.13
C MET A 76 3.03 23.85 7.75
N ASN A 77 3.79 22.95 7.14
CA ASN A 77 3.73 21.51 7.46
C ASN A 77 4.28 21.18 8.86
N GLU A 78 5.27 21.92 9.36
CA GLU A 78 5.82 21.72 10.70
C GLU A 78 4.78 22.07 11.78
N GLU A 79 4.09 23.21 11.62
CA GLU A 79 3.02 23.63 12.51
C GLU A 79 1.80 22.70 12.45
N ALA A 80 1.49 22.16 11.27
CA ALA A 80 0.45 21.15 11.12
C ALA A 80 0.76 19.89 11.94
N GLU A 81 1.99 19.37 11.87
CA GLU A 81 2.42 18.19 12.62
C GLU A 81 2.34 18.43 14.13
N GLU A 82 2.79 19.59 14.62
CA GLU A 82 2.69 19.91 16.05
C GLU A 82 1.25 19.89 16.58
N VAL A 83 0.28 20.23 15.72
CA VAL A 83 -1.14 20.20 16.09
C VAL A 83 -1.72 18.78 15.98
N LEU A 84 -1.31 18.01 14.96
CA LEU A 84 -1.66 16.59 14.82
C LEU A 84 -1.17 15.76 16.01
N GLU A 85 0.08 15.94 16.45
CA GLU A 85 0.63 15.28 17.63
C GLU A 85 -0.19 15.60 18.90
N LYS A 86 -0.59 16.86 19.08
CA LYS A 86 -1.45 17.26 20.21
C LYS A 86 -2.83 16.61 20.15
N LEU A 87 -3.40 16.47 18.95
CA LEU A 87 -4.71 15.84 18.76
C LEU A 87 -4.68 14.34 19.11
N ARG A 88 -3.55 13.65 18.90
CA ARG A 88 -3.37 12.24 19.28
C ARG A 88 -3.42 12.01 20.80
N ASP A 89 -3.13 13.04 21.59
CA ASP A 89 -3.18 12.98 23.06
C ASP A 89 -4.59 13.24 23.64
N PHE A 90 -5.62 13.44 22.80
CA PHE A 90 -6.97 13.71 23.27
C PHE A 90 -7.71 12.40 23.60
N ASP A 91 -8.19 12.28 24.84
CA ASP A 91 -8.75 11.02 25.38
C ASP A 91 -10.09 10.58 24.75
N GLU A 92 -10.82 11.45 24.05
CA GLU A 92 -12.19 11.20 23.55
C GLU A 92 -12.45 11.87 22.19
N LEU A 93 -12.01 11.24 21.10
CA LEU A 93 -12.41 11.61 19.73
C LEU A 93 -13.68 10.85 19.34
N THR A 94 -14.57 11.49 18.58
CA THR A 94 -15.68 10.78 17.91
C THR A 94 -15.16 10.03 16.68
N GLU A 95 -15.88 9.01 16.20
CA GLU A 95 -15.54 8.28 14.96
C GLU A 95 -15.28 9.26 13.79
N ASP A 96 -16.17 10.25 13.59
CA ASP A 96 -15.99 11.31 12.59
C ASP A 96 -14.71 12.15 12.78
N GLN A 97 -14.26 12.35 14.02
CA GLN A 97 -13.05 13.14 14.31
C GLN A 97 -11.79 12.31 14.11
N GLU A 98 -11.84 11.01 14.43
CA GLU A 98 -10.76 10.06 14.14
C GLU A 98 -10.57 9.90 12.62
N GLU A 99 -11.66 9.78 11.86
CA GLU A 99 -11.62 9.71 10.39
C GLU A 99 -11.01 10.98 9.78
N LYS A 100 -11.40 12.17 10.28
CA LYS A 100 -10.81 13.44 9.84
C LYS A 100 -9.34 13.56 10.19
N LEU A 101 -8.94 13.14 11.40
CA LEU A 101 -7.55 13.12 11.83
C LEU A 101 -6.72 12.19 10.93
N GLU A 102 -7.21 10.98 10.67
CA GLU A 102 -6.55 10.00 9.79
C GLU A 102 -6.42 10.51 8.35
N ALA A 103 -7.45 11.18 7.82
CA ALA A 103 -7.39 11.78 6.49
C ALA A 103 -6.34 12.90 6.40
N LEU A 104 -6.24 13.76 7.44
CA LEU A 104 -5.22 14.82 7.51
C LEU A 104 -3.80 14.24 7.66
N ASP A 105 -3.62 13.19 8.47
CA ASP A 105 -2.36 12.45 8.59
C ASP A 105 -1.95 11.84 7.25
N SER A 106 -2.91 11.23 6.55
CA SER A 106 -2.70 10.57 5.26
C SER A 106 -2.20 11.57 4.21
N ARG A 107 -2.73 12.80 4.14
CA ARG A 107 -2.24 13.80 3.17
C ARG A 107 -0.73 13.99 3.25
N LYS A 108 -0.19 14.18 4.46
CA LYS A 108 1.26 14.33 4.63
C LYS A 108 2.01 13.10 4.15
N VAL A 109 1.57 11.92 4.56
CA VAL A 109 2.20 10.65 4.17
C VAL A 109 2.24 10.49 2.65
N TYR A 110 1.14 10.76 1.95
CA TYR A 110 1.06 10.63 0.49
C TYR A 110 1.91 11.69 -0.21
N LYS A 111 1.93 12.92 0.30
CA LYS A 111 2.81 14.00 -0.18
C LYS A 111 4.28 13.58 -0.04
N ASP A 112 4.68 13.04 1.11
CA ASP A 112 6.05 12.59 1.37
C ASP A 112 6.45 11.42 0.46
N ILE A 113 5.58 10.42 0.28
CA ILE A 113 5.81 9.28 -0.62
C ILE A 113 5.99 9.75 -2.06
N LEU A 114 5.07 10.58 -2.57
CA LEU A 114 5.11 11.06 -3.95
C LEU A 114 6.27 12.03 -4.20
N MET A 115 6.61 12.89 -3.23
CA MET A 115 7.79 13.75 -3.33
C MET A 115 9.09 12.94 -3.27
N ASN A 116 9.15 11.90 -2.44
CA ASN A 116 10.28 10.97 -2.47
C ASN A 116 10.39 10.30 -3.84
N PHE A 117 9.27 9.84 -4.40
CA PHE A 117 9.26 9.27 -5.74
C PHE A 117 9.75 10.27 -6.80
N TYR A 118 9.24 11.49 -6.79
CA TYR A 118 9.69 12.55 -7.70
C TYR A 118 11.21 12.79 -7.61
N ASN A 119 11.75 12.88 -6.39
CA ASN A 119 13.16 13.22 -6.18
C ASN A 119 14.13 12.03 -6.40
N THR A 120 13.67 10.80 -6.21
CA THR A 120 14.57 9.63 -6.11
C THR A 120 14.27 8.52 -7.11
N GLY A 121 13.08 8.51 -7.73
CA GLY A 121 12.60 7.40 -8.54
C GLY A 121 12.11 6.19 -7.71
N PHE A 122 12.09 6.30 -6.39
CA PHE A 122 11.60 5.26 -5.49
C PHE A 122 10.23 5.59 -4.89
N ILE A 123 9.32 4.64 -5.03
CA ILE A 123 8.05 4.64 -4.29
C ILE A 123 8.13 3.55 -3.22
N GLY A 124 8.25 3.96 -1.96
CA GLY A 124 8.70 3.07 -0.89
C GLY A 124 10.05 2.43 -1.22
N ASN A 125 10.08 1.10 -1.26
CA ASN A 125 11.29 0.32 -1.57
C ASN A 125 11.46 -0.02 -3.06
N TYR A 126 10.48 0.32 -3.90
CA TYR A 126 10.46 -0.06 -5.31
C TYR A 126 11.13 1.01 -6.17
N CYS A 127 12.23 0.66 -6.87
CA CYS A 127 12.81 1.53 -7.89
C CYS A 127 11.97 1.47 -9.16
N LYS A 128 11.65 2.62 -9.75
CA LYS A 128 11.00 2.68 -11.07
C LYS A 128 11.91 3.21 -12.17
N VAL A 129 13.09 3.67 -11.81
CA VAL A 129 14.04 4.33 -12.70
C VAL A 129 15.26 3.43 -12.91
N GLU A 130 15.58 3.14 -14.18
CA GLU A 130 16.53 2.08 -14.54
C GLU A 130 17.96 2.58 -14.85
N PHE A 131 18.17 3.87 -15.11
CA PHE A 131 19.48 4.39 -15.52
C PHE A 131 20.38 4.81 -14.34
N GLY A 132 21.69 4.85 -14.60
CA GLY A 132 22.69 5.17 -13.59
C GLY A 132 22.44 6.52 -12.94
N MET A 133 22.25 6.53 -11.61
CA MET A 133 21.85 7.71 -10.82
C MET A 133 22.92 8.81 -10.71
N ARG A 134 23.98 8.77 -11.52
CA ARG A 134 25.05 9.76 -11.44
C ARG A 134 24.59 11.07 -12.07
N GLY A 135 24.40 12.09 -11.23
CA GLY A 135 23.84 13.37 -11.66
C GLY A 135 22.31 13.37 -11.75
N TYR A 136 21.68 12.29 -11.30
CA TYR A 136 20.23 12.20 -11.12
C TYR A 136 19.79 13.14 -10.00
N THR A 137 18.79 13.95 -10.29
CA THR A 137 18.20 14.96 -9.39
C THR A 137 16.73 14.67 -9.13
N SER A 138 16.01 14.15 -10.13
CA SER A 138 14.60 13.78 -10.05
C SER A 138 14.23 12.87 -11.22
N ILE A 139 13.01 12.34 -11.21
CA ILE A 139 12.46 11.54 -12.31
C ILE A 139 12.44 12.28 -13.67
N LYS A 140 12.59 13.61 -13.68
CA LYS A 140 12.72 14.39 -14.93
C LYS A 140 14.00 14.09 -15.71
N ASP A 141 15.02 13.56 -15.04
CA ASP A 141 16.25 13.15 -15.70
C ASP A 141 16.07 11.82 -16.47
N ASP A 142 14.94 11.14 -16.26
CA ASP A 142 14.53 9.94 -17.01
C ASP A 142 13.90 10.30 -18.35
N SER A 143 14.70 10.86 -19.25
CA SER A 143 14.22 11.55 -20.45
C SER A 143 13.42 10.70 -21.47
N GLY A 144 13.20 9.41 -21.22
CA GLY A 144 12.33 8.55 -22.03
C GLY A 144 10.98 8.22 -21.38
N ASN A 145 10.82 8.48 -20.08
CA ASN A 145 9.64 8.07 -19.31
C ASN A 145 8.87 9.29 -18.81
N ILE A 146 7.55 9.23 -18.97
CA ILE A 146 6.62 10.16 -18.32
C ILE A 146 5.93 9.40 -17.19
N TYR A 147 6.01 9.97 -16.01
CA TYR A 147 5.40 9.41 -14.81
C TYR A 147 4.16 10.23 -14.46
N SER A 148 3.04 9.54 -14.29
CA SER A 148 1.79 10.13 -13.84
C SER A 148 1.26 9.37 -12.63
N PHE A 149 0.52 10.04 -11.77
CA PHE A 149 -0.12 9.43 -10.61
C PHE A 149 -1.61 9.74 -10.53
N ALA A 150 -2.35 8.88 -9.84
CA ALA A 150 -3.72 9.10 -9.42
C ALA A 150 -3.91 8.57 -8.00
N LEU A 151 -4.76 9.21 -7.21
CA LEU A 151 -5.07 8.83 -5.84
C LEU A 151 -6.54 8.46 -5.75
N THR A 152 -6.83 7.18 -5.53
CA THR A 152 -8.21 6.71 -5.62
C THR A 152 -8.40 5.38 -4.92
N ASP A 153 -9.53 5.21 -4.23
CA ASP A 153 -9.89 3.94 -3.60
C ASP A 153 -10.23 2.90 -4.66
N VAL A 154 -9.30 1.97 -4.89
CA VAL A 154 -9.46 0.80 -5.76
C VAL A 154 -9.53 -0.50 -4.98
N THR A 155 -9.21 -0.52 -3.68
CA THR A 155 -9.33 -1.73 -2.85
C THR A 155 -10.73 -1.89 -2.27
N GLY A 156 -11.51 -0.81 -2.22
CA GLY A 156 -12.85 -0.72 -1.66
C GLY A 156 -12.87 -0.56 -0.14
N ASP A 157 -11.76 -0.14 0.47
CA ASP A 157 -11.63 0.04 1.93
C ASP A 157 -11.91 1.48 2.39
N GLY A 158 -12.24 2.39 1.46
CA GLY A 158 -12.48 3.80 1.72
C GLY A 158 -11.22 4.66 1.73
N LYS A 159 -10.03 4.08 1.57
CA LYS A 159 -8.74 4.78 1.52
C LYS A 159 -8.23 4.80 0.08
N ASN A 160 -7.50 5.86 -0.26
CA ASN A 160 -6.97 5.99 -1.61
C ASN A 160 -5.71 5.13 -1.78
N GLU A 161 -5.59 4.37 -2.85
CA GLU A 161 -4.29 3.85 -3.26
C GLU A 161 -3.54 4.86 -4.12
N ILE A 162 -2.21 4.73 -4.15
CA ILE A 162 -1.35 5.46 -5.08
C ILE A 162 -1.21 4.63 -6.35
N LEU A 163 -1.74 5.12 -7.46
CA LEU A 163 -1.53 4.54 -8.77
C LEU A 163 -0.37 5.30 -9.43
N ILE A 164 0.66 4.58 -9.87
CA ILE A 164 1.74 5.15 -10.70
C ILE A 164 1.65 4.54 -12.10
N TYR A 165 1.48 5.40 -13.08
CA TYR A 165 1.56 5.07 -14.50
C TYR A 165 2.89 5.58 -15.05
N ARG A 166 3.66 4.68 -15.68
CA ARG A 166 4.86 5.03 -16.46
C ARG A 166 4.54 4.84 -17.93
N GLY A 167 4.68 5.88 -18.74
CA GLY A 167 4.52 5.83 -20.19
C GLY A 167 5.84 6.14 -20.90
N ASN A 168 6.19 5.34 -21.89
CA ASN A 168 7.38 5.47 -22.71
C ASN A 168 7.02 5.20 -24.18
N GLU A 169 7.41 6.10 -25.09
CA GLU A 169 7.11 5.93 -26.52
C GLU A 169 7.84 4.73 -27.14
N GLU A 170 9.01 4.36 -26.61
CA GLU A 170 9.88 3.29 -27.11
C GLU A 170 9.69 1.96 -26.37
N HIS A 171 9.36 2.00 -25.08
CA HIS A 171 9.34 0.83 -24.19
C HIS A 171 7.95 0.45 -23.66
N GLY A 172 6.89 1.12 -24.13
CA GLY A 172 5.52 0.85 -23.74
C GLY A 172 5.12 1.54 -22.44
N SER A 173 4.13 1.00 -21.73
CA SER A 173 3.68 1.56 -20.46
C SER A 173 3.51 0.48 -19.41
N ASP A 174 3.57 0.85 -18.14
CA ASP A 174 3.17 0.00 -17.01
C ASP A 174 2.38 0.79 -15.99
N THR A 175 1.57 0.07 -15.21
CA THR A 175 0.82 0.62 -14.09
C THR A 175 1.12 -0.19 -12.84
N SER A 176 1.37 0.52 -11.73
CA SER A 176 1.53 -0.07 -10.41
C SER A 176 0.53 0.55 -9.45
N ILE A 177 -0.01 -0.27 -8.56
CA ILE A 177 -0.91 0.20 -7.50
C ILE A 177 -0.25 -0.08 -6.16
N TYR A 178 -0.25 0.94 -5.31
CA TYR A 178 0.37 0.90 -4.01
C TYR A 178 -0.63 1.25 -2.91
N GLU A 179 -0.72 0.36 -1.93
CA GLU A 179 -1.44 0.62 -0.68
C GLU A 179 -0.49 1.28 0.33
N VAL A 180 -0.98 2.30 1.02
CA VAL A 180 -0.25 2.99 2.07
C VAL A 180 -0.68 2.40 3.42
N VAL A 181 0.25 1.69 4.08
CA VAL A 181 0.03 1.08 5.38
C VAL A 181 0.85 1.84 6.41
N LYS A 182 0.19 2.76 7.13
CA LYS A 182 0.83 3.76 7.99
C LYS A 182 1.77 4.64 7.19
N ASP A 183 3.08 4.46 7.35
CA ASP A 183 4.19 5.15 6.69
C ASP A 183 4.89 4.27 5.62
N ASN A 184 4.44 3.02 5.46
CA ASN A 184 5.02 2.07 4.52
C ASN A 184 4.16 1.94 3.26
N VAL A 185 4.83 1.58 2.16
CA VAL A 185 4.20 1.42 0.85
C VAL A 185 4.31 -0.04 0.43
N LEU A 186 3.16 -0.64 0.12
CA LEU A 186 3.09 -2.01 -0.38
C LEU A 186 2.58 -2.01 -1.82
N ARG A 187 3.32 -2.62 -2.74
CA ARG A 187 2.83 -2.82 -4.13
C ARG A 187 1.77 -3.92 -4.11
N VAL A 188 0.53 -3.57 -4.41
CA VAL A 188 -0.62 -4.52 -4.41
C VAL A 188 -0.99 -4.99 -5.81
N TYR A 189 -0.50 -4.31 -6.84
CA TYR A 189 -0.66 -4.71 -8.24
C TYR A 189 0.47 -4.14 -9.11
N TYR A 190 0.86 -4.90 -10.13
CA TYR A 190 1.78 -4.48 -11.19
C TYR A 190 1.35 -5.12 -12.51
N ASN A 191 1.34 -4.35 -13.58
CA ASN A 191 1.16 -4.89 -14.92
C ASN A 191 1.77 -4.01 -16.00
N PHE A 192 2.30 -4.64 -17.05
CA PHE A 192 2.66 -3.96 -18.29
C PHE A 192 1.40 -3.70 -19.13
N GLY A 193 1.26 -2.49 -19.65
CA GLY A 193 0.15 -2.02 -20.46
C GLY A 193 -0.82 -1.12 -19.70
N GLY A 194 -2.05 -1.03 -20.23
CA GLY A 194 -3.12 -0.22 -19.65
C GLY A 194 -3.82 -0.90 -18.48
N LEU A 195 -4.27 -0.11 -17.50
CA LEU A 195 -5.10 -0.56 -16.38
C LEU A 195 -6.58 -0.55 -16.78
N TYR A 196 -7.18 -1.74 -16.90
CA TYR A 196 -8.62 -1.91 -17.15
C TYR A 196 -9.32 -2.34 -15.87
N MET A 197 -9.92 -1.39 -15.16
CA MET A 197 -10.65 -1.66 -13.93
C MET A 197 -12.12 -1.30 -14.11
N THR A 198 -13.03 -2.17 -13.65
CA THR A 198 -14.47 -1.90 -13.64
C THR A 198 -14.85 -0.94 -12.50
N GLU A 199 -16.06 -0.37 -12.56
CA GLU A 199 -16.60 0.48 -11.47
C GLU A 199 -16.74 -0.26 -10.12
N ASN A 200 -16.68 -1.60 -10.11
CA ASN A 200 -16.72 -2.42 -8.90
C ASN A 200 -15.32 -2.88 -8.47
N ASN A 201 -14.27 -2.15 -8.84
CA ASN A 201 -12.88 -2.42 -8.44
C ASN A 201 -12.34 -3.80 -8.87
N ILE A 202 -12.88 -4.37 -9.94
CA ILE A 202 -12.35 -5.60 -10.56
C ILE A 202 -11.42 -5.23 -11.70
N ILE A 203 -10.18 -5.69 -11.66
CA ILE A 203 -9.21 -5.55 -12.75
C ILE A 203 -9.49 -6.62 -13.80
N VAL A 204 -9.47 -6.24 -15.08
CA VAL A 204 -9.69 -7.12 -16.23
C VAL A 204 -8.44 -7.11 -17.10
N GLU A 205 -7.60 -8.13 -16.94
CA GLU A 205 -6.42 -8.32 -17.78
C GLU A 205 -6.77 -9.06 -19.07
N ASN A 206 -5.85 -8.99 -20.04
CA ASN A 206 -5.98 -9.57 -21.38
C ASN A 206 -7.16 -9.00 -22.20
N TYR A 207 -7.71 -7.85 -21.80
CA TYR A 207 -8.88 -7.26 -22.46
C TYR A 207 -8.70 -7.02 -23.96
N LEU A 208 -7.52 -6.55 -24.38
CA LEU A 208 -7.19 -6.34 -25.79
C LEU A 208 -6.47 -7.53 -26.44
N SER A 209 -6.37 -8.66 -25.74
CA SER A 209 -5.61 -9.84 -26.18
C SER A 209 -6.51 -10.92 -26.76
N THR A 210 -5.91 -11.87 -27.48
CA THR A 210 -6.59 -13.07 -28.00
C THR A 210 -6.65 -14.20 -26.99
N VAL A 211 -6.00 -14.05 -25.83
CA VAL A 211 -6.02 -15.04 -24.74
C VAL A 211 -7.22 -14.79 -23.82
N PRO A 212 -7.65 -15.79 -23.02
CA PRO A 212 -8.76 -15.61 -22.09
C PRO A 212 -8.57 -14.44 -21.12
N LEU A 213 -9.67 -13.73 -20.86
CA LEU A 213 -9.72 -12.67 -19.86
C LEU A 213 -9.36 -13.22 -18.48
N LYS A 214 -8.57 -12.46 -17.73
CA LYS A 214 -8.32 -12.72 -16.32
C LYS A 214 -8.96 -11.59 -15.51
N CYS A 215 -9.77 -11.96 -14.52
CA CYS A 215 -10.39 -11.00 -13.61
C CYS A 215 -9.68 -11.08 -12.27
N LEU A 216 -9.22 -9.95 -11.74
CA LEU A 216 -8.56 -9.88 -10.45
C LEU A 216 -9.39 -9.05 -9.47
N LYS A 217 -9.46 -9.56 -8.24
CA LYS A 217 -10.14 -8.92 -7.11
C LYS A 217 -9.10 -8.70 -6.00
N TYR A 218 -9.19 -7.57 -5.33
CA TYR A 218 -8.35 -7.31 -4.17
C TYR A 218 -8.66 -8.31 -3.03
N ASP A 219 -7.61 -8.99 -2.56
CA ASP A 219 -7.63 -9.83 -1.36
C ASP A 219 -7.04 -9.04 -0.20
N SER A 220 -7.88 -8.74 0.80
CA SER A 220 -7.49 -7.93 1.96
C SER A 220 -6.58 -8.66 2.95
N ASP A 221 -6.59 -9.99 2.93
CA ASP A 221 -5.76 -10.80 3.84
C ASP A 221 -4.33 -10.87 3.29
N LEU A 222 -4.17 -11.01 1.96
CA LEU A 222 -2.88 -10.99 1.28
C LEU A 222 -2.36 -9.60 0.92
N LYS A 223 -3.24 -8.60 0.95
CA LYS A 223 -2.99 -7.23 0.46
C LYS A 223 -2.44 -7.21 -0.97
N GLN A 224 -3.13 -7.89 -1.88
CA GLN A 224 -2.80 -7.89 -3.31
C GLN A 224 -4.03 -8.22 -4.16
N PHE A 225 -4.00 -7.81 -5.43
CA PHE A 225 -5.02 -8.23 -6.40
C PHE A 225 -4.75 -9.65 -6.89
N GLU A 226 -5.71 -10.55 -6.65
CA GLU A 226 -5.61 -11.97 -7.00
C GLU A 226 -6.64 -12.37 -8.06
N ILE A 227 -6.29 -13.34 -8.90
CA ILE A 227 -7.20 -13.90 -9.89
C ILE A 227 -8.40 -14.52 -9.17
N THR A 228 -9.61 -14.03 -9.47
CA THR A 228 -10.83 -14.60 -8.92
C THR A 228 -11.34 -15.76 -9.78
N LYS A 229 -11.80 -16.82 -9.12
CA LYS A 229 -12.52 -17.95 -9.75
C LYS A 229 -14.04 -17.86 -9.56
N ASP A 230 -14.53 -16.76 -8.97
CA ASP A 230 -15.96 -16.53 -8.76
C ASP A 230 -16.64 -16.18 -10.09
N SER A 231 -17.44 -17.13 -10.60
CA SER A 231 -18.12 -16.99 -11.90
C SER A 231 -19.06 -15.79 -11.94
N GLU A 232 -19.71 -15.40 -10.84
CA GLU A 232 -20.63 -14.26 -10.83
C GLU A 232 -19.86 -12.94 -10.96
N ILE A 233 -18.70 -12.83 -10.31
CA ILE A 233 -17.83 -11.66 -10.44
C ILE A 233 -17.26 -11.58 -11.85
N ILE A 234 -16.81 -12.71 -12.40
CA ILE A 234 -16.27 -12.79 -13.76
C ILE A 234 -17.35 -12.37 -14.77
N ASP A 235 -18.54 -12.97 -14.73
CA ASP A 235 -19.63 -12.67 -15.68
C ASP A 235 -20.00 -11.18 -15.67
N LYS A 236 -20.08 -10.56 -14.49
CA LYS A 236 -20.34 -9.13 -14.34
C LYS A 236 -19.21 -8.28 -14.91
N ALA A 237 -17.97 -8.62 -14.60
CA ALA A 237 -16.81 -7.87 -15.09
C ALA A 237 -16.69 -7.95 -16.62
N VAL A 238 -16.94 -9.13 -17.20
CA VAL A 238 -16.97 -9.34 -18.65
C VAL A 238 -18.11 -8.56 -19.32
N ASP A 239 -19.32 -8.55 -18.73
CA ASP A 239 -20.43 -7.74 -19.25
C ASP A 239 -20.12 -6.23 -19.22
N MET A 240 -19.47 -5.73 -18.17
CA MET A 240 -19.03 -4.34 -18.08
C MET A 240 -17.94 -4.02 -19.11
N ALA A 241 -16.93 -4.88 -19.22
CA ALA A 241 -15.83 -4.75 -20.18
C ALA A 241 -16.33 -4.77 -21.63
N GLY A 242 -17.30 -5.64 -21.96
CA GLY A 242 -17.93 -5.69 -23.28
C GLY A 242 -18.78 -4.46 -23.64
N LYS A 243 -19.07 -3.59 -22.67
CA LYS A 243 -19.77 -2.31 -22.84
C LYS A 243 -18.82 -1.11 -22.74
N ASP A 244 -17.51 -1.33 -22.71
CA ASP A 244 -16.46 -0.32 -22.48
C ASP A 244 -16.67 0.47 -21.18
N LYS A 245 -17.28 -0.16 -20.16
CA LYS A 245 -17.55 0.46 -18.85
C LYS A 245 -16.39 0.23 -17.90
N PHE A 246 -15.26 0.85 -18.21
CA PHE A 246 -14.11 0.92 -17.31
C PHE A 246 -14.10 2.24 -16.55
N ARG A 247 -13.62 2.17 -15.30
CA ARG A 247 -13.32 3.31 -14.46
C ARG A 247 -12.33 4.21 -15.20
N LYS A 248 -12.59 5.51 -15.16
CA LYS A 248 -11.65 6.52 -15.63
C LYS A 248 -10.78 6.96 -14.47
N PHE A 249 -9.48 7.00 -14.71
CA PHE A 249 -8.50 7.49 -13.75
C PHE A 249 -7.99 8.85 -14.22
N ASP A 250 -8.11 9.84 -13.34
CA ASP A 250 -7.64 11.20 -13.60
C ASP A 250 -6.13 11.29 -13.27
N PHE A 251 -5.32 10.65 -14.12
CA PHE A 251 -3.86 10.69 -13.99
C PHE A 251 -3.32 12.10 -14.27
N VAL A 252 -2.43 12.56 -13.39
CA VAL A 252 -1.69 13.82 -13.56
C VAL A 252 -0.19 13.54 -13.50
N GLU A 253 0.61 14.30 -14.23
CA GLU A 253 2.08 14.13 -14.23
C GLU A 253 2.64 14.31 -12.81
N VAL A 254 3.63 13.50 -12.43
CA VAL A 254 4.30 13.57 -11.14
C VAL A 254 5.22 14.79 -11.12
N THR A 255 4.69 15.91 -10.61
CA THR A 255 5.42 17.16 -10.38
C THR A 255 5.13 17.68 -8.97
N PRO A 256 6.05 18.45 -8.34
CA PRO A 256 5.80 19.01 -7.02
C PRO A 256 4.48 19.77 -6.90
N ASP A 257 4.15 20.58 -7.91
CA ASP A 257 2.91 21.37 -7.93
C ASP A 257 1.66 20.48 -8.02
N ASN A 258 1.66 19.50 -8.93
CA ASN A 258 0.53 18.56 -9.05
C ASN A 258 0.38 17.69 -7.80
N ILE A 259 1.47 17.27 -7.16
CA ILE A 259 1.43 16.50 -5.91
C ILE A 259 0.74 17.32 -4.81
N ILE A 260 1.16 18.57 -4.61
CA ILE A 260 0.56 19.47 -3.63
C ILE A 260 -0.92 19.68 -3.93
N GLU A 261 -1.25 20.05 -5.17
CA GLU A 261 -2.63 20.32 -5.57
C GLU A 261 -3.55 19.11 -5.37
N PHE A 262 -3.12 17.91 -5.78
CA PHE A 262 -3.98 16.72 -5.72
C PHE A 262 -4.14 16.20 -4.29
N VAL A 263 -3.07 16.22 -3.50
CA VAL A 263 -3.08 15.73 -2.11
C VAL A 263 -3.85 16.69 -1.20
N ASP A 264 -3.68 18.00 -1.33
CA ASP A 264 -4.41 19.00 -0.52
C ASP A 264 -5.91 19.02 -0.81
N ASN A 265 -6.31 18.51 -1.98
CA ASN A 265 -7.69 18.36 -2.42
C ASN A 265 -8.25 16.95 -2.22
N MET A 266 -7.50 16.03 -1.59
CA MET A 266 -8.07 14.76 -1.15
C MET A 266 -9.30 15.03 -0.29
N LYS A 267 -10.41 14.40 -0.64
CA LYS A 267 -11.64 14.50 0.13
C LYS A 267 -11.38 14.01 1.55
N ILE A 268 -11.51 14.92 2.50
CA ILE A 268 -11.78 14.55 3.89
C ILE A 268 -13.28 14.28 3.91
N SER A 269 -13.68 13.08 4.29
CA SER A 269 -15.09 12.71 4.42
C SER A 269 -15.82 13.76 5.28
N ASP A 270 -16.78 14.47 4.68
CA ASP A 270 -17.85 15.10 5.44
C ASP A 270 -18.92 14.01 5.55
N SER A 271 -18.88 13.22 6.63
CA SER A 271 -19.76 12.09 6.79
C SER A 271 -21.22 12.54 6.98
N ASP A 272 -21.99 12.54 5.88
CA ASP A 272 -23.37 12.06 5.92
C ASP A 272 -23.32 10.55 5.66
N LEU A 273 -23.35 9.78 6.75
CA LEU A 273 -23.73 8.36 6.88
C LEU A 273 -23.17 7.36 5.85
N GLN A 274 -22.30 6.44 6.32
CA GLN A 274 -22.55 5.00 6.19
C GLN A 274 -22.04 4.23 7.42
N GLU A 275 -22.91 3.36 7.95
CA GLU A 275 -22.63 2.41 9.03
C GLU A 275 -21.47 1.48 8.66
N SER A 276 -20.37 1.57 9.40
CA SER A 276 -19.33 0.56 9.41
C SER A 276 -19.90 -0.74 10.02
N THR A 277 -20.08 -1.75 9.19
CA THR A 277 -20.48 -3.08 9.67
C THR A 277 -19.27 -3.76 10.30
N LYS A 278 -19.33 -3.94 11.62
CA LYS A 278 -18.36 -4.71 12.41
C LYS A 278 -18.01 -6.03 11.71
N LYS A 279 -16.71 -6.23 11.43
CA LYS A 279 -16.14 -7.53 11.10
C LYS A 279 -16.51 -8.54 12.20
N PRO A 280 -17.11 -9.69 11.87
CA PRO A 280 -17.24 -10.78 12.84
C PRO A 280 -15.87 -11.42 13.05
N ASP A 281 -15.47 -11.58 14.32
CA ASP A 281 -14.37 -12.46 14.73
C ASP A 281 -14.64 -13.88 14.23
N LYS A 282 -14.09 -14.23 13.07
CA LYS A 282 -14.03 -15.62 12.62
C LYS A 282 -12.82 -16.27 13.29
N LYS A 283 -13.09 -16.98 14.40
CA LYS A 283 -12.23 -18.09 14.80
C LYS A 283 -12.28 -19.15 13.72
N GLU A 284 -11.29 -19.16 12.84
CA GLU A 284 -11.03 -20.28 11.96
C GLU A 284 -10.60 -21.49 12.81
N ASN A 285 -11.44 -22.52 12.80
CA ASN A 285 -11.04 -23.84 13.25
C ASN A 285 -10.00 -24.35 12.26
N LYS A 286 -8.71 -24.27 12.62
CA LYS A 286 -7.61 -24.97 11.93
C LYS A 286 -7.96 -26.46 11.84
N ARG A 287 -8.54 -26.87 10.72
CA ARG A 287 -8.71 -28.27 10.35
C ARG A 287 -7.38 -28.69 9.76
N THR A 288 -6.58 -29.44 10.49
CA THR A 288 -5.34 -30.01 9.96
C THR A 288 -5.71 -30.98 8.84
N ILE A 289 -5.42 -30.62 7.59
CA ILE A 289 -5.55 -31.52 6.45
C ILE A 289 -4.43 -32.54 6.56
N ALA A 290 -4.77 -33.83 6.54
CA ALA A 290 -3.81 -34.92 6.76
C ALA A 290 -2.68 -34.96 5.70
N ASN A 291 -2.92 -34.40 4.52
CA ASN A 291 -1.93 -34.14 3.49
C ASN A 291 -2.23 -32.81 2.79
N TYR A 292 -1.68 -31.71 3.32
CA TYR A 292 -1.88 -30.37 2.76
C TYR A 292 -1.26 -30.22 1.36
N LYS A 293 -0.21 -31.00 1.04
CA LYS A 293 0.53 -30.91 -0.22
C LYS A 293 -0.39 -31.15 -1.42
N GLU A 294 -1.39 -32.02 -1.28
CA GLU A 294 -2.38 -32.27 -2.33
C GLU A 294 -3.14 -31.01 -2.80
N LEU A 295 -3.19 -29.94 -1.99
CA LEU A 295 -3.78 -28.67 -2.41
C LEU A 295 -2.96 -27.98 -3.52
N TYR A 296 -1.66 -28.29 -3.64
CA TYR A 296 -0.81 -27.79 -4.72
C TYR A 296 -1.06 -28.49 -6.07
N ARG A 297 -1.78 -29.60 -6.08
CA ARG A 297 -1.96 -30.43 -7.29
C ARG A 297 -2.56 -29.66 -8.46
N ASP A 298 -3.59 -28.86 -8.19
CA ASP A 298 -4.27 -28.09 -9.25
C ASP A 298 -3.35 -27.04 -9.86
N ILE A 299 -2.49 -26.41 -9.04
CA ILE A 299 -1.50 -25.42 -9.48
C ILE A 299 -0.43 -26.09 -10.35
N LEU A 300 0.15 -27.20 -9.88
CA LEU A 300 1.14 -27.96 -10.64
C LEU A 300 0.58 -28.47 -11.98
N ASN A 301 -0.68 -28.91 -12.00
CA ASN A 301 -1.35 -29.32 -13.23
C ASN A 301 -1.58 -28.15 -14.19
N GLU A 302 -1.83 -26.94 -13.70
CA GLU A 302 -1.96 -25.74 -14.53
C GLU A 302 -0.65 -25.45 -15.26
N TYR A 303 0.48 -25.43 -14.55
CA TYR A 303 1.80 -25.26 -15.14
C TYR A 303 2.18 -26.41 -16.08
N TYR A 304 1.86 -27.66 -15.72
CA TYR A 304 2.16 -28.83 -16.56
C TYR A 304 1.43 -28.77 -17.91
N ASN A 305 0.20 -28.25 -17.92
CA ASN A 305 -0.57 -28.09 -19.15
C ASN A 305 -0.16 -26.84 -19.95
N ASN A 306 0.65 -25.95 -19.38
CA ASN A 306 1.18 -24.80 -20.09
C ASN A 306 2.43 -25.19 -20.87
N THR A 307 2.30 -25.29 -22.20
CA THR A 307 3.40 -25.69 -23.08
C THR A 307 4.27 -24.52 -23.56
N SER A 308 4.06 -23.31 -23.03
CA SER A 308 4.73 -22.11 -23.52
C SER A 308 6.18 -22.01 -23.04
N TYR A 309 6.47 -22.58 -21.87
CA TYR A 309 7.75 -22.50 -21.18
C TYR A 309 8.09 -23.83 -20.51
N GLU A 310 9.37 -23.99 -20.14
CA GLU A 310 9.82 -25.11 -19.33
C GLU A 310 9.68 -24.74 -17.85
N TYR A 311 9.12 -25.66 -17.07
CA TYR A 311 8.88 -25.45 -15.65
C TYR A 311 9.57 -26.52 -14.82
N SER A 312 10.13 -26.09 -13.70
CA SER A 312 10.63 -26.94 -12.63
C SER A 312 9.96 -26.53 -11.32
N PHE A 313 9.98 -27.43 -10.34
CA PHE A 313 9.40 -27.13 -9.04
C PHE A 313 10.18 -27.76 -7.89
N ARG A 314 9.85 -27.33 -6.66
CA ARG A 314 10.34 -27.92 -5.43
C ARG A 314 9.34 -27.67 -4.30
N LEU A 315 9.25 -28.63 -3.37
CA LEU A 315 8.61 -28.44 -2.08
C LEU A 315 9.70 -28.28 -1.03
N GLU A 316 9.72 -27.16 -0.32
CA GLU A 316 10.71 -26.87 0.71
C GLU A 316 10.13 -25.86 1.71
N ASP A 317 10.33 -26.08 3.01
CA ASP A 317 9.98 -25.13 4.07
C ASP A 317 10.92 -23.91 4.02
N ILE A 318 10.62 -22.91 3.21
CA ILE A 318 11.44 -21.69 3.09
C ILE A 318 10.98 -20.60 4.05
N THR A 319 9.78 -20.68 4.63
CA THR A 319 9.29 -19.71 5.62
C THR A 319 9.72 -20.06 7.05
N GLY A 320 10.20 -21.29 7.29
CA GLY A 320 10.70 -21.77 8.58
C GLY A 320 9.59 -22.15 9.56
N ASP A 321 8.39 -22.42 9.07
CA ASP A 321 7.23 -22.76 9.90
C ASP A 321 6.97 -24.27 10.02
N GLY A 322 7.77 -25.08 9.33
CA GLY A 322 7.69 -26.55 9.29
C GLY A 322 6.73 -27.09 8.23
N GLN A 323 6.15 -26.23 7.40
CA GLN A 323 5.35 -26.58 6.23
C GLN A 323 6.15 -26.30 4.95
N ASP A 324 6.11 -27.22 3.98
CA ASP A 324 6.78 -27.00 2.70
C ASP A 324 5.96 -26.04 1.85
N GLU A 325 6.59 -24.97 1.37
CA GLU A 325 6.04 -24.15 0.30
C GLU A 325 6.30 -24.81 -1.07
N LEU A 326 5.37 -24.61 -2.01
CA LEU A 326 5.60 -24.93 -3.41
C LEU A 326 6.33 -23.78 -4.08
N ILE A 327 7.52 -24.06 -4.60
CA ILE A 327 8.30 -23.15 -5.44
C ILE A 327 8.19 -23.66 -6.87
N VAL A 328 7.65 -22.86 -7.78
CA VAL A 328 7.64 -23.11 -9.22
C VAL A 328 8.61 -22.13 -9.88
N LYS A 329 9.46 -22.65 -10.76
CA LYS A 329 10.42 -21.88 -11.54
C LYS A 329 10.09 -22.02 -13.02
N GLU A 330 9.88 -20.89 -13.68
CA GLU A 330 9.69 -20.78 -15.13
C GLU A 330 11.02 -20.38 -15.77
N ASP A 331 11.54 -21.23 -16.65
CA ASP A 331 12.80 -20.98 -17.34
C ASP A 331 12.58 -20.08 -18.56
N TYR A 332 12.73 -18.76 -18.34
CA TYR A 332 12.49 -17.73 -19.36
C TYR A 332 13.72 -17.48 -20.24
N SER A 333 14.91 -17.34 -19.66
CA SER A 333 16.15 -17.04 -20.39
C SER A 333 17.40 -17.55 -19.68
N ALA A 334 18.56 -17.48 -20.35
CA ALA A 334 19.85 -17.81 -19.74
C ALA A 334 20.28 -16.87 -18.58
N HIS A 335 19.55 -15.77 -18.36
CA HIS A 335 19.95 -14.71 -17.42
C HIS A 335 18.90 -14.39 -16.34
N ALA A 336 17.68 -14.91 -16.47
CA ALA A 336 16.60 -14.74 -15.50
C ALA A 336 15.53 -15.82 -15.66
N SER A 337 14.97 -16.26 -14.53
CA SER A 337 13.82 -17.16 -14.43
C SER A 337 12.74 -16.47 -13.59
N ASP A 338 11.47 -16.75 -13.85
CA ASP A 338 10.38 -16.29 -12.98
C ASP A 338 10.11 -17.32 -11.87
N TYR A 339 9.89 -16.84 -10.66
CA TYR A 339 9.63 -17.68 -9.49
C TYR A 339 8.26 -17.38 -8.90
N TYR A 340 7.46 -18.44 -8.76
CA TYR A 340 6.13 -18.40 -8.16
C TYR A 340 6.14 -19.28 -6.91
N ILE A 341 5.87 -18.68 -5.75
CA ILE A 341 5.89 -19.41 -4.48
C ILE A 341 4.49 -19.44 -3.89
N TYR A 342 4.08 -20.62 -3.41
CA TYR A 342 2.76 -20.86 -2.86
C TYR A 342 2.80 -21.45 -1.46
N GLU A 343 2.00 -20.88 -0.55
CA GLU A 343 1.83 -21.32 0.83
C GLU A 343 0.41 -21.89 1.04
N VAL A 344 0.28 -22.93 1.85
CA VAL A 344 -1.04 -23.41 2.29
C VAL A 344 -1.43 -22.76 3.60
N ASN A 345 -2.47 -21.93 3.59
CA ASN A 345 -3.09 -21.42 4.81
C ASN A 345 -4.48 -22.05 4.99
N GLY A 346 -4.57 -23.04 5.88
CA GLY A 346 -5.81 -23.77 6.13
C GLY A 346 -6.19 -24.67 4.95
N ASP A 347 -7.28 -24.33 4.25
CA ASP A 347 -7.76 -24.99 3.03
C ASP A 347 -7.50 -24.16 1.75
N LYS A 348 -6.82 -23.02 1.89
CA LYS A 348 -6.46 -22.14 0.77
C LYS A 348 -4.99 -22.28 0.42
N VAL A 349 -4.70 -22.05 -0.86
CA VAL A 349 -3.33 -21.92 -1.37
C VAL A 349 -3.14 -20.49 -1.84
N ASN A 350 -2.18 -19.79 -1.25
CA ASN A 350 -1.89 -18.39 -1.51
C ASN A 350 -0.61 -18.28 -2.33
N LYS A 351 -0.57 -17.42 -3.34
CA LYS A 351 0.66 -17.06 -4.02
C LYS A 351 1.38 -15.97 -3.21
N ILE A 352 2.48 -16.32 -2.59
CA ILE A 352 3.18 -15.48 -1.60
C ILE A 352 4.42 -14.75 -2.19
N PHE A 353 4.85 -15.15 -3.38
CA PHE A 353 5.92 -14.51 -4.16
C PHE A 353 5.67 -14.71 -5.65
N ASP A 354 5.93 -13.67 -6.44
CA ASP A 354 5.75 -13.62 -7.89
C ASP A 354 6.69 -12.55 -8.44
N GLU A 355 7.94 -12.92 -8.67
CA GLU A 355 8.96 -12.01 -9.19
C GLU A 355 9.96 -12.77 -10.07
N SER A 356 10.59 -12.06 -10.99
CA SER A 356 11.74 -12.55 -11.76
C SER A 356 12.99 -12.58 -10.88
N GLY A 357 13.81 -13.63 -11.01
CA GLY A 357 15.07 -13.78 -10.28
C GLY A 357 16.24 -14.14 -11.18
N SER A 358 17.41 -13.56 -10.92
CA SER A 358 18.65 -13.91 -11.63
C SER A 358 19.52 -14.86 -10.80
N GLU A 359 19.88 -14.46 -9.58
CA GLU A 359 20.65 -15.28 -8.63
C GLU A 359 19.89 -15.44 -7.31
N LEU A 360 18.67 -15.97 -7.41
CA LEU A 360 17.79 -16.11 -6.27
C LEU A 360 18.41 -17.01 -5.17
N LYS A 361 18.41 -16.54 -3.93
CA LYS A 361 18.91 -17.23 -2.73
C LYS A 361 17.83 -17.21 -1.66
N PHE A 362 17.37 -18.39 -1.25
CA PHE A 362 16.53 -18.57 -0.07
C PHE A 362 17.43 -18.72 1.15
N LEU A 363 17.27 -17.83 2.12
CA LEU A 363 18.13 -17.72 3.28
C LEU A 363 17.59 -18.57 4.43
N GLU A 364 18.47 -19.06 5.31
CA GLU A 364 18.08 -19.84 6.50
C GLU A 364 17.20 -19.07 7.50
N ASP A 365 17.15 -17.73 7.38
CA ASP A 365 16.31 -16.86 8.21
C ASP A 365 14.92 -16.60 7.60
N GLY A 366 14.56 -17.33 6.54
CA GLY A 366 13.24 -17.30 5.89
C GLY A 366 13.03 -16.14 4.90
N ASN A 367 14.11 -15.46 4.50
CA ASN A 367 14.07 -14.32 3.58
C ASN A 367 14.66 -14.70 2.22
N ILE A 368 14.39 -13.88 1.20
CA ILE A 368 14.90 -14.09 -0.16
C ILE A 368 15.85 -12.94 -0.52
N LEU A 369 17.00 -13.28 -1.09
CA LEU A 369 17.91 -12.34 -1.72
C LEU A 369 18.04 -12.71 -3.20
N ASP A 370 17.70 -11.78 -4.08
CA ASP A 370 18.05 -11.86 -5.49
C ASP A 370 19.18 -10.88 -5.79
N SER A 371 20.15 -11.31 -6.58
CA SER A 371 21.26 -10.47 -7.04
C SER A 371 21.43 -10.56 -8.55
N TYR A 372 21.75 -9.43 -9.18
CA TYR A 372 22.00 -9.37 -10.61
C TYR A 372 23.48 -9.08 -10.85
N GLU A 373 24.19 -10.04 -11.44
CA GLU A 373 25.57 -9.80 -11.86
C GLU A 373 25.60 -8.80 -13.02
N THR A 374 26.28 -7.67 -12.82
CA THR A 374 26.57 -6.73 -13.90
C THR A 374 27.89 -7.11 -14.56
N ASN A 375 27.89 -7.33 -15.87
CA ASN A 375 29.09 -7.63 -16.68
C ASN A 375 30.08 -6.45 -16.84
N TYR A 376 29.95 -5.40 -16.01
CA TYR A 376 30.81 -4.22 -16.06
C TYR A 376 31.76 -4.24 -14.86
N ASP A 377 33.07 -4.23 -15.15
CA ASP A 377 34.11 -4.06 -14.13
C ASP A 377 33.79 -2.83 -13.25
N ASP A 378 33.76 -3.03 -11.92
CA ASP A 378 33.52 -2.03 -10.87
C ASP A 378 32.09 -1.47 -10.69
N ALA A 379 31.06 -2.01 -11.36
CA ALA A 379 29.68 -1.61 -11.09
C ALA A 379 29.13 -2.25 -9.79
N PRO A 380 28.34 -1.53 -8.98
CA PRO A 380 27.71 -2.11 -7.79
C PRO A 380 26.68 -3.16 -8.21
N THR A 381 26.68 -4.31 -7.52
CA THR A 381 25.69 -5.36 -7.69
C THR A 381 24.30 -4.82 -7.38
N GLU A 382 23.39 -5.00 -8.34
CA GLU A 382 21.96 -4.78 -8.12
C GLU A 382 21.39 -5.94 -7.32
N TYR A 383 20.49 -5.66 -6.40
CA TYR A 383 19.87 -6.70 -5.61
C TYR A 383 18.48 -6.28 -5.12
N ASP A 384 17.65 -7.30 -4.93
CA ASP A 384 16.37 -7.19 -4.24
C ASP A 384 16.37 -8.11 -3.03
N TYR A 385 16.04 -7.55 -1.87
CA TYR A 385 15.92 -8.27 -0.62
C TYR A 385 14.46 -8.29 -0.17
N TYR A 386 13.91 -9.49 -0.04
CA TYR A 386 12.52 -9.71 0.34
C TYR A 386 12.43 -10.33 1.73
N VAL A 387 11.52 -9.82 2.54
CA VAL A 387 11.23 -10.33 3.88
C VAL A 387 9.87 -10.99 3.89
N TYR A 388 9.79 -12.19 4.45
CA TYR A 388 8.52 -12.89 4.62
C TYR A 388 7.71 -12.23 5.74
N ASP A 389 6.51 -11.75 5.39
CA ASP A 389 5.55 -11.19 6.32
C ASP A 389 4.44 -12.20 6.60
N LYS A 390 4.51 -12.78 7.79
CA LYS A 390 3.56 -13.82 8.24
C LYS A 390 2.15 -13.28 8.48
N ASP A 391 1.99 -11.99 8.78
CA ASP A 391 0.67 -11.42 9.09
C ASP A 391 -0.20 -11.32 7.82
N ILE A 392 0.44 -11.20 6.66
CA ILE A 392 -0.23 -11.16 5.34
C ILE A 392 0.15 -12.31 4.41
N SER A 393 0.91 -13.31 4.88
CA SER A 393 1.33 -14.49 4.09
C SER A 393 1.97 -14.06 2.75
N ARG A 394 2.98 -13.18 2.80
CA ARG A 394 3.59 -12.60 1.59
C ARG A 394 5.04 -12.19 1.79
N PHE A 395 5.89 -12.44 0.79
CA PHE A 395 7.21 -11.83 0.71
C PHE A 395 7.11 -10.38 0.22
N ARG A 396 7.61 -9.45 1.03
CA ARG A 396 7.62 -8.01 0.72
C ARG A 396 9.02 -7.56 0.34
N LEU A 397 9.12 -6.69 -0.66
CA LEU A 397 10.38 -6.03 -0.98
C LEU A 397 10.78 -5.10 0.17
N GLU A 398 11.79 -5.51 0.93
CA GLU A 398 12.37 -4.73 2.01
C GLU A 398 13.38 -3.73 1.47
N LYS A 399 14.15 -4.12 0.44
CA LYS A 399 15.10 -3.22 -0.19
C LYS A 399 15.47 -3.63 -1.61
N HIS A 400 15.24 -2.73 -2.54
CA HIS A 400 16.00 -2.65 -3.79
C HIS A 400 17.27 -1.82 -3.57
N GLY A 401 18.42 -2.31 -4.03
CA GLY A 401 19.68 -1.62 -3.88
C GLY A 401 20.61 -1.78 -5.08
N LYS A 402 21.31 -0.69 -5.40
CA LYS A 402 22.35 -0.64 -6.44
C LYS A 402 23.11 0.68 -6.35
N TYR A 403 22.37 1.78 -6.35
CA TYR A 403 22.92 3.10 -6.58
C TYR A 403 23.00 4.00 -5.34
N ARG A 404 22.25 3.70 -4.27
CA ARG A 404 22.20 4.60 -3.10
C ARG A 404 23.42 4.38 -2.21
N LYS A 405 23.85 5.46 -1.55
CA LYS A 405 24.90 5.38 -0.52
C LYS A 405 24.46 4.40 0.58
N GLY A 406 25.33 3.43 0.89
CA GLY A 406 25.02 2.39 1.87
C GLY A 406 24.50 1.09 1.26
N ASP A 407 24.09 1.07 -0.01
CA ASP A 407 23.55 -0.15 -0.65
C ASP A 407 24.61 -1.26 -0.72
N LYS A 408 25.86 -0.92 -1.05
CA LYS A 408 26.95 -1.89 -1.05
C LYS A 408 27.18 -2.46 0.35
N GLU A 409 27.31 -1.62 1.37
CA GLU A 409 27.52 -2.08 2.74
C GLU A 409 26.33 -2.89 3.29
N TYR A 410 25.12 -2.66 2.76
CA TYR A 410 23.95 -3.45 3.08
C TYR A 410 23.99 -4.80 2.36
N PHE A 411 24.26 -4.82 1.06
CA PHE A 411 24.43 -6.04 0.26
C PHE A 411 25.51 -6.96 0.83
N ASP A 412 26.67 -6.40 1.20
CA ASP A 412 27.79 -7.14 1.80
C ASP A 412 27.36 -7.86 3.10
N LYS A 413 26.37 -7.34 3.83
CA LYS A 413 25.81 -8.03 5.00
C LYS A 413 24.86 -9.16 4.62
N LEU A 414 24.07 -8.97 3.56
CA LEU A 414 23.10 -9.94 3.09
C LEU A 414 23.78 -11.15 2.42
N VAL A 415 24.78 -10.93 1.58
CA VAL A 415 25.47 -11.99 0.83
C VAL A 415 26.22 -12.97 1.75
N ASN A 416 26.55 -12.54 2.97
CA ASN A 416 27.19 -13.38 3.98
C ASN A 416 26.19 -14.17 4.85
N LYS A 417 24.88 -13.99 4.64
CA LYS A 417 23.87 -14.79 5.35
C LYS A 417 23.91 -16.25 4.89
N PRO A 418 23.61 -17.22 5.77
CA PRO A 418 23.55 -18.62 5.39
C PRO A 418 22.44 -18.85 4.37
N VAL A 419 22.76 -19.55 3.29
CA VAL A 419 21.82 -19.90 2.23
C VAL A 419 21.29 -21.31 2.49
N LYS A 420 19.96 -21.44 2.50
CA LYS A 420 19.24 -22.71 2.61
C LYS A 420 19.13 -23.40 1.25
N LEU A 421 18.76 -22.62 0.23
CA LEU A 421 18.49 -23.10 -1.12
C LEU A 421 18.87 -22.01 -2.13
N TYR A 422 19.42 -22.39 -3.27
CA TYR A 422 19.61 -21.50 -4.42
C TYR A 422 18.50 -21.71 -5.45
N GLY A 423 18.23 -20.70 -6.29
CA GLY A 423 17.21 -20.79 -7.33
C GLY A 423 17.44 -21.94 -8.31
N TRP A 424 18.70 -22.30 -8.60
CA TRP A 424 19.04 -23.45 -9.44
C TRP A 424 18.80 -24.81 -8.79
N ASP A 425 18.59 -24.86 -7.46
CA ASP A 425 18.24 -26.10 -6.75
C ASP A 425 16.72 -26.40 -6.86
N VAL A 426 15.95 -25.53 -7.52
CA VAL A 426 14.58 -25.78 -7.96
C VAL A 426 14.66 -26.42 -9.35
N ASP A 427 14.91 -27.73 -9.38
CA ASP A 427 15.27 -28.47 -10.59
C ASP A 427 14.44 -29.74 -10.82
N THR A 428 13.39 -29.97 -10.01
CA THR A 428 12.50 -31.11 -10.25
C THR A 428 11.68 -30.84 -11.50
N GLU A 429 11.88 -31.66 -12.54
CA GLU A 429 11.11 -31.58 -13.79
C GLU A 429 9.61 -31.70 -13.51
N LEU A 430 8.82 -30.80 -14.11
CA LEU A 430 7.38 -30.81 -13.97
C LEU A 430 6.73 -31.89 -14.86
N ASN A 431 6.56 -33.09 -14.31
CA ASN A 431 5.82 -34.19 -14.94
C ASN A 431 4.90 -34.92 -13.93
N LEU A 432 3.90 -35.64 -14.43
CA LEU A 432 2.88 -36.30 -13.58
C LEU A 432 3.47 -37.26 -12.54
N SER A 433 4.58 -37.95 -12.87
CA SER A 433 5.23 -38.88 -11.92
C SER A 433 5.88 -38.13 -10.76
N ASN A 434 6.61 -37.06 -11.06
CA ASN A 434 7.26 -36.23 -10.07
C ASN A 434 6.23 -35.49 -9.20
N ILE A 435 5.12 -35.03 -9.79
CA ILE A 435 3.99 -34.46 -9.03
C ILE A 435 3.43 -35.51 -8.06
N ASP A 436 3.12 -36.71 -8.53
CA ASP A 436 2.59 -37.78 -7.66
C ASP A 436 3.57 -38.23 -6.57
N GLU A 437 4.87 -38.13 -6.80
CA GLU A 437 5.89 -38.44 -5.81
C GLU A 437 6.03 -37.33 -4.76
N ALA A 438 6.08 -36.07 -5.17
CA ALA A 438 6.25 -34.93 -4.29
C ALA A 438 5.05 -34.68 -3.37
N LEU A 439 3.83 -35.00 -3.83
CA LEU A 439 2.59 -34.77 -3.08
C LEU A 439 2.18 -35.91 -2.14
N ARG A 440 2.91 -37.05 -2.13
CA ARG A 440 2.69 -38.16 -1.18
C ARG A 440 3.16 -37.84 0.22
#